data_AF-A0A2G8JRJ4-F1
#
_entry.id   AF-A0A2G8JRJ4-F1
#
_cell.length_a   1.000
_cell.length_b   1.000
_cell.length_c   1.000
_cell.angle_alpha   90.00
_cell.angle_beta   90.00
_cell.angle_gamma   90.00
#
_symmetry.space_group_name_H-M   'P 1'
#
loop_
_entity.id
_entity.type
_entity.pdbx_description
1 polymer ?
#
loop_
_entity_poly.entity_id
_entity_poly.type
_entity_poly.pdbx_seq_one_letter_code
_entity_poly.pdbx_strand_id
1 'polypeptide(L)'
;MLPSTVDRIPPTIASCPTSGVAVTVELGETSGPAFWQAITATDLSNVVDLVSQTNAPGDSFMLGTTTVMYIFADASGNRATCSFTVTVTPDIRVCHGFGIFSGYTSTHDIWLSGVIREIVELGSQGTIVLFPPPTATDFSGVATVTPSHRPGAFFQVGTTSVTYRFEDATGNFDECTFVSSGDW
;
A
#
# COMPACT_ATOMS: atom_id res chain seq x y z
N MET A 1 47.63 -12.10 -41.06
CA MET A 1 46.53 -11.41 -40.36
C MET A 1 46.26 -12.16 -39.08
N LEU A 2 46.31 -11.50 -37.93
CA LEU A 2 45.81 -12.09 -36.68
C LEU A 2 44.27 -12.12 -36.75
N PRO A 3 43.60 -13.16 -36.25
CA PRO A 3 42.14 -13.19 -36.26
C PRO A 3 41.62 -12.02 -35.43
N SER A 4 40.73 -11.20 -35.99
CA SER A 4 39.95 -10.26 -35.19
C SER A 4 39.16 -11.09 -34.18
N THR A 5 39.43 -10.89 -32.89
CA THR A 5 38.73 -11.57 -31.82
C THR A 5 37.28 -11.10 -31.82
N VAL A 6 36.38 -11.97 -32.30
CA VAL A 6 34.93 -11.74 -32.21
C VAL A 6 34.56 -11.64 -30.74
N ASP A 7 33.93 -10.54 -30.36
CA ASP A 7 33.44 -10.35 -29.00
C ASP A 7 32.27 -11.30 -28.71
N ARG A 8 32.29 -11.89 -27.52
CA ARG A 8 31.29 -12.85 -27.02
C ARG A 8 30.84 -12.53 -25.60
N ILE A 9 31.27 -11.40 -25.05
CA ILE A 9 30.96 -10.99 -23.68
C ILE A 9 29.73 -10.08 -23.74
N PRO A 10 28.62 -10.42 -23.04
CA PRO A 10 27.48 -9.52 -22.97
C PRO A 10 27.76 -8.22 -22.20
N PRO A 11 27.00 -7.15 -22.48
CA PRO A 11 27.06 -5.93 -21.69
C PRO A 11 26.80 -6.16 -20.20
N THR A 12 27.44 -5.35 -19.36
CA THR A 12 27.18 -5.28 -17.92
C THR A 12 26.13 -4.22 -17.63
N ILE A 13 25.01 -4.60 -17.00
CA ILE A 13 23.92 -3.69 -16.64
C ILE A 13 24.18 -3.05 -15.27
N ALA A 14 23.92 -1.76 -15.16
CA ALA A 14 23.94 -0.98 -13.93
C ALA A 14 22.53 -0.46 -13.56
N SER A 15 22.31 -0.26 -12.25
CA SER A 15 21.07 0.31 -11.69
C SER A 15 19.78 -0.50 -11.96
N CYS A 16 19.91 -1.80 -12.26
CA CYS A 16 18.76 -2.71 -12.30
C CYS A 16 18.18 -2.90 -10.89
N PRO A 17 16.91 -2.55 -10.62
CA PRO A 17 16.30 -2.74 -9.30
C PRO A 17 16.25 -4.21 -8.90
N THR A 18 16.79 -4.56 -7.72
CA THR A 18 16.82 -5.95 -7.22
C THR A 18 15.66 -6.28 -6.29
N SER A 19 15.14 -5.28 -5.57
CA SER A 19 14.00 -5.42 -4.66
C SER A 19 12.65 -5.06 -5.30
N GLY A 20 12.63 -4.75 -6.60
CA GLY A 20 11.49 -4.13 -7.26
C GLY A 20 11.27 -2.67 -6.84
N VAL A 21 10.16 -2.10 -7.30
CA VAL A 21 9.71 -0.72 -7.02
C VAL A 21 8.31 -0.77 -6.42
N ALA A 22 8.11 -0.15 -5.26
CA ALA A 22 6.81 -0.03 -4.63
C ALA A 22 6.23 1.36 -4.89
N VAL A 23 4.95 1.42 -5.25
CA VAL A 23 4.16 2.64 -5.39
C VAL A 23 2.94 2.51 -4.53
N THR A 24 2.65 3.55 -3.75
CA THR A 24 1.40 3.65 -3.03
C THR A 24 0.54 4.72 -3.72
N VAL A 25 -0.72 4.39 -4.00
CA VAL A 25 -1.69 5.31 -4.60
C VAL A 25 -2.84 5.55 -3.65
N GLU A 26 -3.49 6.70 -3.73
CA GLU A 26 -4.64 7.01 -2.88
C GLU A 26 -5.78 6.00 -3.09
N LEU A 27 -6.63 5.83 -2.06
CA LEU A 27 -7.85 5.03 -2.20
C LEU A 27 -8.75 5.64 -3.30
N GLY A 28 -9.17 4.81 -4.25
CA GLY A 28 -9.92 5.22 -5.44
C GLY A 28 -9.05 5.51 -6.67
N GLU A 29 -7.74 5.71 -6.52
CA GLU A 29 -6.82 5.77 -7.65
C GLU A 29 -6.49 4.36 -8.15
N THR A 30 -6.69 4.13 -9.45
CA THR A 30 -6.41 2.81 -10.04
C THR A 30 -5.00 2.69 -10.58
N SER A 31 -4.21 3.77 -10.59
CA SER A 31 -2.85 3.80 -11.11
C SER A 31 -1.99 4.90 -10.50
N GLY A 32 -0.67 4.73 -10.51
CA GLY A 32 0.27 5.75 -10.07
C GLY A 32 1.61 5.68 -10.81
N PRO A 33 2.35 6.81 -10.88
CA PRO A 33 3.65 6.85 -11.53
C PRO A 33 4.69 6.13 -10.66
N ALA A 34 5.51 5.27 -11.29
CA ALA A 34 6.65 4.65 -10.61
C ALA A 34 7.96 5.25 -11.10
N PHE A 35 8.86 5.54 -10.16
CA PHE A 35 10.17 6.11 -10.45
C PHE A 35 11.28 5.17 -10.02
N TRP A 36 12.26 4.98 -10.90
CA TRP A 36 13.50 4.27 -10.62
C TRP A 36 14.66 4.98 -11.32
N GLN A 37 15.89 4.68 -10.88
CA GLN A 37 17.07 5.22 -11.55
C GLN A 37 17.14 4.67 -12.99
N ALA A 38 17.47 5.53 -13.96
CA ALA A 38 17.64 5.11 -15.34
C ALA A 38 18.65 3.96 -15.44
N ILE A 39 18.21 2.85 -16.04
CA ILE A 39 19.03 1.65 -16.22
C ILE A 39 20.00 1.90 -17.37
N THR A 40 21.27 1.63 -17.14
CA THR A 40 22.33 1.78 -18.14
C THR A 40 23.09 0.48 -18.30
N ALA A 41 23.82 0.34 -19.40
CA ALA A 41 24.68 -0.81 -19.61
C ALA A 41 25.99 -0.34 -20.24
N THR A 42 27.09 -1.00 -19.87
CA THR A 42 28.43 -0.74 -20.41
C THR A 42 29.05 -2.03 -20.89
N ASP A 43 29.94 -1.92 -21.87
CA ASP A 43 30.67 -3.06 -22.42
C ASP A 43 32.10 -2.63 -22.82
N LEU A 44 33.00 -3.60 -22.91
CA LEU A 44 34.40 -3.39 -23.31
C LEU A 44 34.53 -2.92 -24.77
N SER A 45 33.55 -3.23 -25.63
CA SER A 45 33.49 -2.79 -27.02
C SER A 45 33.07 -1.31 -27.18
N ASN A 46 32.76 -0.60 -26.09
CA ASN A 46 32.40 0.83 -25.97
C ASN A 46 31.07 1.28 -26.59
N VAL A 47 30.31 0.40 -27.26
CA VAL A 47 29.00 0.74 -27.81
C VAL A 47 27.97 -0.26 -27.33
N VAL A 48 26.99 0.23 -26.57
CA VAL A 48 25.86 -0.55 -26.07
C VAL A 48 24.58 0.21 -26.34
N ASP A 49 23.64 -0.43 -27.01
CA ASP A 49 22.34 0.12 -27.34
C ASP A 49 21.25 -0.49 -26.46
N LEU A 50 20.27 0.34 -26.06
CA LEU A 50 19.01 -0.14 -25.51
C LEU A 50 18.15 -0.67 -26.66
N VAL A 51 17.99 -1.99 -26.72
CA VAL A 51 17.23 -2.67 -27.78
C VAL A 51 15.73 -2.55 -27.54
N SER A 52 15.30 -2.73 -26.29
CA SER A 52 13.89 -2.63 -25.92
C SER A 52 13.71 -2.39 -24.43
N GLN A 53 12.64 -1.67 -24.08
CA GLN A 53 12.12 -1.56 -22.72
C GLN A 53 10.59 -1.68 -22.75
N THR A 54 10.00 -2.28 -21.72
CA THR A 54 8.53 -2.35 -21.61
C THR A 54 7.93 -1.08 -21.02
N ASN A 55 8.67 -0.37 -20.16
CA ASN A 55 8.24 0.82 -19.45
C ASN A 55 9.45 1.73 -19.17
N ALA A 56 9.22 3.01 -18.91
CA ALA A 56 10.22 4.01 -18.54
C ALA A 56 9.95 4.60 -17.14
N PRO A 57 10.97 5.13 -16.44
CA PRO A 57 10.77 5.84 -15.19
C PRO A 57 9.76 6.98 -15.36
N GLY A 58 8.75 7.03 -14.50
CA GLY A 58 7.67 8.01 -14.53
C GLY A 58 6.40 7.55 -15.26
N ASP A 59 6.43 6.39 -15.94
CA ASP A 59 5.21 5.78 -16.47
C ASP A 59 4.21 5.45 -15.35
N SER A 60 2.91 5.54 -15.66
CA SER A 60 1.84 5.16 -14.74
C SER A 60 1.56 3.66 -14.80
N PHE A 61 1.45 3.03 -13.64
CA PHE A 61 1.18 1.60 -13.46
C PHE A 61 -0.15 1.42 -12.75
N MET A 62 -0.97 0.49 -13.25
CA MET A 62 -2.22 0.11 -12.59
C MET A 62 -1.95 -0.63 -11.27
N LEU A 63 -2.94 -0.66 -10.38
CA LEU A 63 -2.96 -1.48 -9.18
C LEU A 63 -2.52 -2.94 -9.45
N GLY A 64 -1.73 -3.49 -8.54
CA GLY A 64 -1.17 -4.83 -8.64
C GLY A 64 0.32 -4.82 -9.06
N THR A 65 0.78 -5.93 -9.62
CA THR A 65 2.19 -6.12 -9.96
C THR A 65 2.39 -6.15 -11.48
N THR A 66 3.28 -5.31 -11.97
CA THR A 66 3.71 -5.27 -13.38
C THR A 66 5.20 -5.62 -13.48
N THR A 67 5.56 -6.52 -14.39
CA THR A 67 6.97 -6.83 -14.68
C THR A 67 7.51 -5.84 -15.71
N VAL A 68 8.60 -5.16 -15.36
CA VAL A 68 9.34 -4.26 -16.24
C VAL A 68 10.60 -4.97 -16.74
N MET A 69 10.83 -4.91 -18.06
CA MET A 69 11.96 -5.59 -18.71
C MET A 69 12.73 -4.64 -19.63
N TYR A 70 14.06 -4.71 -19.56
CA TYR A 70 15.02 -3.98 -20.38
C TYR A 70 15.99 -4.95 -21.05
N ILE A 71 16.25 -4.75 -22.35
CA ILE A 71 17.21 -5.55 -23.13
C ILE A 71 18.24 -4.60 -23.74
N PHE A 72 19.52 -4.85 -23.48
CA PHE A 72 20.66 -4.15 -24.06
C PHE A 72 21.42 -5.08 -25.00
N ALA A 73 22.05 -4.52 -26.03
CA ALA A 73 22.96 -5.25 -26.91
C ALA A 73 24.21 -4.44 -27.21
N ASP A 74 25.36 -5.11 -27.31
CA ASP A 74 26.59 -4.51 -27.85
C ASP A 74 26.61 -4.52 -29.38
N ALA A 75 27.64 -3.90 -29.97
CA ALA A 75 27.86 -3.87 -31.42
C ALA A 75 28.13 -5.24 -32.06
N SER A 76 28.50 -6.25 -31.25
CA SER A 76 28.73 -7.63 -31.70
C SER A 76 27.46 -8.49 -31.60
N GLY A 77 26.37 -7.94 -31.06
CA GLY A 77 25.07 -8.59 -30.90
C GLY A 77 24.91 -9.38 -29.61
N ASN A 78 25.85 -9.32 -28.66
CA ASN A 78 25.68 -9.97 -27.36
C ASN A 78 24.65 -9.20 -26.54
N ARG A 79 23.78 -9.91 -25.80
CA ARG A 79 22.63 -9.32 -25.11
C ARG A 79 22.68 -9.49 -23.61
N ALA A 80 22.26 -8.45 -22.89
CA ALA A 80 22.02 -8.47 -21.45
C ALA A 80 20.59 -8.04 -21.15
N THR A 81 19.97 -8.62 -20.12
CA THR A 81 18.58 -8.36 -19.74
C THR A 81 18.48 -7.99 -18.26
N CYS A 82 17.70 -6.96 -17.95
CA CYS A 82 17.28 -6.61 -16.60
C CYS A 82 15.76 -6.75 -16.51
N SER A 83 15.28 -7.38 -15.43
CA SER A 83 13.86 -7.54 -15.16
C SER A 83 13.60 -7.29 -13.68
N PHE A 84 12.58 -6.50 -13.37
CA PHE A 84 12.14 -6.22 -12.01
C PHE A 84 10.63 -6.00 -11.98
N THR A 85 10.04 -5.97 -10.78
CA THR A 85 8.61 -5.74 -10.60
C THR A 85 8.33 -4.33 -10.09
N VAL A 86 7.26 -3.73 -10.61
CA VAL A 86 6.61 -2.55 -10.02
C VAL A 86 5.35 -3.05 -9.33
N THR A 87 5.18 -2.76 -8.05
CA THR A 87 3.99 -3.13 -7.27
C THR A 87 3.28 -1.89 -6.81
N VAL A 88 2.04 -1.72 -7.25
CA VAL A 88 1.18 -0.59 -6.91
C VAL A 88 0.10 -1.06 -5.94
N THR A 89 0.07 -0.47 -4.74
CA THR A 89 -0.90 -0.79 -3.68
C THR A 89 -1.65 0.45 -3.24
N PRO A 90 -2.94 0.33 -2.85
CA PRO A 90 -3.66 1.47 -2.29
C PRO A 90 -3.11 1.87 -0.91
N ASP A 91 -3.08 3.16 -0.60
CA ASP A 91 -2.86 3.73 0.74
C ASP A 91 -4.18 3.61 1.50
N ILE A 92 -4.27 2.59 2.35
CA ILE A 92 -5.44 2.39 3.19
C ILE A 92 -5.15 3.05 4.54
N ARG A 93 -5.57 4.30 4.71
CA ARG A 93 -5.56 4.93 6.04
C ARG A 93 -6.73 4.41 6.86
N VAL A 94 -6.45 3.43 7.71
CA VAL A 94 -7.39 2.88 8.69
C VAL A 94 -7.84 3.97 9.68
N CYS A 95 -9.11 3.91 10.08
CA CYS A 95 -9.81 4.88 10.94
C CYS A 95 -8.98 5.45 12.08
N HIS A 96 -8.82 6.79 12.10
CA HIS A 96 -8.30 7.51 13.25
C HIS A 96 -9.39 7.63 14.32
N GLY A 97 -9.57 6.58 15.11
CA GLY A 97 -10.26 6.68 16.39
C GLY A 97 -9.38 7.46 17.35
N PHE A 98 -9.78 8.68 17.69
CA PHE A 98 -9.06 9.54 18.63
C PHE A 98 -8.77 8.75 19.91
N GLY A 99 -7.47 8.62 20.25
CA GLY A 99 -7.05 8.01 21.50
C GLY A 99 -7.62 8.80 22.67
N ILE A 100 -8.48 8.17 23.46
CA ILE A 100 -8.72 8.56 24.86
C ILE A 100 -7.53 8.14 25.73
N PHE A 101 -6.31 8.52 25.33
CA PHE A 101 -5.14 8.51 26.19
C PHE A 101 -4.27 9.72 25.83
N SER A 102 -4.37 10.75 26.68
CA SER A 102 -3.50 11.92 26.65
C SER A 102 -2.04 11.48 26.79
N GLY A 103 -1.22 11.69 25.75
CA GLY A 103 0.24 11.59 25.90
C GLY A 103 1.09 11.24 24.69
N TYR A 104 0.55 10.78 23.56
CA TYR A 104 1.38 10.33 22.43
C TYR A 104 1.31 11.29 21.24
N THR A 105 2.39 12.04 21.06
CA THR A 105 2.68 12.81 19.84
C THR A 105 3.54 11.95 18.91
N SER A 106 2.93 11.09 18.09
CA SER A 106 3.63 10.53 16.93
C SER A 106 2.67 10.35 15.77
N THR A 107 3.07 10.88 14.63
CA THR A 107 2.34 10.92 13.36
C THR A 107 2.34 9.60 12.61
N HIS A 108 2.32 8.45 13.29
CA HIS A 108 2.14 7.13 12.66
C HIS A 108 1.37 6.23 13.62
N ASP A 109 0.26 5.70 13.11
CA ASP A 109 -0.45 4.48 13.51
C ASP A 109 -0.91 4.39 14.97
N ILE A 110 -2.05 5.03 15.25
CA ILE A 110 -2.83 4.77 16.47
C ILE A 110 -3.95 3.78 16.12
N TRP A 111 -3.75 2.54 16.56
CA TRP A 111 -4.63 1.40 16.35
C TRP A 111 -5.97 1.58 17.09
N LEU A 112 -7.08 1.35 16.38
CA LEU A 112 -8.38 1.03 16.98
C LEU A 112 -8.52 -0.46 17.35
N SER A 113 -7.42 -1.15 17.68
CA SER A 113 -7.48 -2.37 18.51
C SER A 113 -7.78 -2.02 19.98
N GLY A 114 -8.60 -0.99 20.21
CA GLY A 114 -8.97 -0.49 21.53
C GLY A 114 -10.20 -1.24 22.05
N VAL A 115 -10.17 -1.57 23.34
CA VAL A 115 -11.36 -2.06 24.05
C VAL A 115 -11.99 -0.86 24.74
N ILE A 116 -13.26 -0.55 24.44
CA ILE A 116 -14.05 0.39 25.24
C ILE A 116 -14.54 -0.39 26.46
N ARG A 117 -14.04 -0.02 27.65
CA ARG A 117 -14.43 -0.61 28.92
C ARG A 117 -15.43 0.31 29.62
N GLU A 118 -16.59 -0.23 29.94
CA GLU A 118 -17.61 0.45 30.74
C GLU A 118 -17.91 -0.39 31.98
N ILE A 119 -18.07 0.28 33.13
CA ILE A 119 -18.50 -0.37 34.37
C ILE A 119 -20.02 -0.38 34.38
N VAL A 120 -20.61 -1.57 34.55
CA VAL A 120 -22.06 -1.74 34.55
C VAL A 120 -22.55 -1.92 35.98
N GLU A 121 -23.57 -1.17 36.37
CA GLU A 121 -24.20 -1.30 37.69
C GLU A 121 -24.62 -2.75 37.96
N LEU A 122 -24.33 -3.24 39.18
CA LEU A 122 -24.57 -4.62 39.57
C LEU A 122 -26.04 -5.00 39.37
N GLY A 123 -26.29 -5.99 38.50
CA GLY A 123 -27.63 -6.47 38.18
C GLY A 123 -28.29 -5.81 36.95
N SER A 124 -27.61 -4.87 36.28
CA SER A 124 -28.05 -4.36 34.97
C SER A 124 -27.72 -5.33 33.85
N GLN A 125 -28.55 -5.44 32.81
CA GLN A 125 -28.28 -6.30 31.66
C GLN A 125 -27.23 -5.73 30.69
N GLY A 126 -26.76 -4.50 30.91
CA GLY A 126 -25.84 -3.80 30.01
C GLY A 126 -25.79 -2.30 30.25
N THR A 127 -25.20 -1.58 29.31
CA THR A 127 -25.11 -0.12 29.35
C THR A 127 -25.19 0.49 27.95
N ILE A 128 -25.50 1.79 27.89
CA ILE A 128 -25.41 2.57 26.66
C ILE A 128 -23.96 3.02 26.49
N VAL A 129 -23.33 2.66 25.37
CA VAL A 129 -21.94 3.04 25.10
C VAL A 129 -21.94 4.21 24.13
N LEU A 130 -21.45 5.37 24.60
CA LEU A 130 -21.16 6.51 23.73
C LEU A 130 -19.73 6.40 23.22
N PHE A 131 -19.59 6.43 21.90
CA PHE A 131 -18.31 6.50 21.22
C PHE A 131 -18.43 7.46 20.04
N PRO A 132 -17.39 8.24 19.73
CA PRO A 132 -17.41 9.06 18.52
C PRO A 132 -17.51 8.12 17.30
N PRO A 133 -18.38 8.41 16.31
CA PRO A 133 -18.42 7.61 15.10
C PRO A 133 -17.04 7.64 14.43
N PRO A 134 -16.45 6.49 14.07
CA PRO A 134 -15.19 6.48 13.35
C PRO A 134 -15.38 7.20 12.02
N THR A 135 -14.40 8.03 11.69
CA THR A 135 -14.31 8.73 10.42
C THR A 135 -13.18 8.12 9.61
N ALA A 136 -13.45 7.82 8.34
CA ALA A 136 -12.39 7.68 7.34
C ALA A 136 -12.34 8.99 6.56
N THR A 137 -11.14 9.57 6.45
CA THR A 137 -10.87 10.70 5.58
C THR A 137 -9.82 10.26 4.59
N ASP A 138 -10.14 10.28 3.31
CA ASP A 138 -9.17 10.22 2.23
C ASP A 138 -9.12 11.59 1.51
N PHE A 139 -8.24 11.72 0.53
CA PHE A 139 -8.13 12.93 -0.28
C PHE A 139 -9.11 12.94 -1.47
N SER A 140 -9.90 11.88 -1.69
CA SER A 140 -10.80 11.72 -2.84
C SER A 140 -12.27 12.00 -2.51
N GLY A 141 -12.66 12.11 -1.23
CA GLY A 141 -13.97 12.60 -0.80
C GLY A 141 -14.49 11.97 0.48
N VAL A 142 -15.82 11.91 0.61
CA VAL A 142 -16.50 11.30 1.76
C VAL A 142 -16.80 9.84 1.43
N ALA A 143 -16.13 8.90 2.10
CA ALA A 143 -16.45 7.48 2.03
C ALA A 143 -17.87 7.20 2.55
N THR A 144 -18.56 6.23 1.94
CA THR A 144 -19.83 5.74 2.49
C THR A 144 -19.55 4.83 3.69
N VAL A 145 -20.27 5.07 4.79
CA VAL A 145 -20.02 4.36 6.06
C VAL A 145 -21.17 3.41 6.37
N THR A 146 -20.85 2.13 6.54
CA THR A 146 -21.80 1.09 6.96
C THR A 146 -21.43 0.58 8.36
N PRO A 147 -22.12 1.03 9.43
CA PRO A 147 -21.83 0.61 10.80
C PRO A 147 -22.61 -0.63 11.22
N SER A 148 -21.99 -1.51 12.02
CA SER A 148 -22.71 -2.60 12.71
C SER A 148 -23.50 -2.11 13.92
N HIS A 149 -23.00 -1.08 14.61
CA HIS A 149 -23.66 -0.41 15.73
C HIS A 149 -23.50 1.10 15.62
N ARG A 150 -24.50 1.86 16.08
CA ARG A 150 -24.46 3.33 16.09
C ARG A 150 -23.88 3.84 17.41
N PRO A 151 -23.29 5.05 17.44
CA PRO A 151 -22.98 5.75 18.69
C PRO A 151 -24.21 5.81 19.61
N GLY A 152 -24.05 5.44 20.88
CA GLY A 152 -25.16 5.40 21.84
C GLY A 152 -26.03 4.14 21.75
N ALA A 153 -25.57 3.08 21.08
CA ALA A 153 -26.23 1.78 21.15
C ALA A 153 -26.13 1.18 22.56
N PHE A 154 -27.14 0.38 22.93
CA PHE A 154 -27.12 -0.42 24.15
C PHE A 154 -26.36 -1.72 23.92
N PHE A 155 -25.38 -1.99 24.76
CA PHE A 155 -24.57 -3.21 24.74
C PHE A 155 -24.85 -4.02 25.99
N GLN A 156 -25.12 -5.31 25.81
CA GLN A 156 -25.29 -6.22 26.95
C GLN A 156 -23.94 -6.47 27.65
N VAL A 157 -23.97 -6.89 28.91
CA VAL A 157 -22.75 -7.30 29.64
C VAL A 157 -22.03 -8.41 28.87
N GLY A 158 -20.70 -8.34 28.84
CA GLY A 158 -19.84 -9.18 27.99
C GLY A 158 -19.15 -8.39 26.89
N THR A 159 -18.60 -9.10 25.91
CA THR A 159 -17.85 -8.51 24.80
C THR A 159 -18.70 -8.41 23.53
N THR A 160 -18.71 -7.25 22.89
CA THR A 160 -19.35 -7.04 21.59
C THR A 160 -18.36 -6.42 20.61
N SER A 161 -18.20 -7.02 19.43
CA SER A 161 -17.42 -6.45 18.34
C SER A 161 -18.27 -5.45 17.54
N VAL A 162 -17.75 -4.23 17.40
CA VAL A 162 -18.35 -3.17 16.59
C VAL A 162 -17.48 -2.95 15.36
N THR A 163 -18.08 -3.06 14.18
CA THR A 163 -17.38 -3.01 12.88
C THR A 163 -17.97 -1.89 12.04
N TYR A 164 -17.10 -1.12 11.40
CA TYR A 164 -17.45 -0.05 10.48
C TYR A 164 -16.77 -0.31 9.14
N ARG A 165 -17.58 -0.48 8.10
CA ARG A 165 -17.09 -0.63 6.73
C ARG A 165 -17.16 0.71 5.99
N PHE A 166 -16.05 1.10 5.39
CA PHE A 166 -15.93 2.30 4.58
C PHE A 166 -15.77 1.87 3.13
N GLU A 167 -16.63 2.37 2.25
CA GLU A 167 -16.61 2.04 0.83
C GLU A 167 -16.60 3.31 -0.03
N ASP A 168 -15.71 3.33 -1.02
CA ASP A 168 -15.62 4.39 -2.01
C ASP A 168 -16.61 4.17 -3.18
N ALA A 169 -16.74 5.16 -4.06
CA ALA A 169 -17.64 5.09 -5.22
C ALA A 169 -17.23 4.05 -6.28
N THR A 170 -16.00 3.52 -6.20
CA THR A 170 -15.46 2.49 -7.09
C THR A 170 -15.58 1.08 -6.52
N GLY A 171 -16.13 0.94 -5.31
CA GLY A 171 -16.38 -0.34 -4.63
C GLY A 171 -15.19 -0.88 -3.86
N ASN A 172 -14.10 -0.11 -3.69
CA ASN A 172 -13.05 -0.51 -2.76
C ASN A 172 -13.52 -0.21 -1.34
N PHE A 173 -13.17 -1.09 -0.42
CA PHE A 173 -13.58 -0.94 0.97
C PHE A 173 -12.50 -1.37 1.96
N ASP A 174 -12.61 -0.82 3.16
CA ASP A 174 -11.87 -1.25 4.33
C ASP A 174 -12.77 -1.30 5.57
N GLU A 175 -12.37 -2.05 6.60
CA GLU A 175 -13.14 -2.25 7.82
C GLU A 175 -12.35 -1.93 9.08
N CYS A 176 -12.97 -1.17 9.98
CA CYS A 176 -12.45 -0.86 11.31
C CYS A 176 -13.28 -1.58 12.37
N THR A 177 -12.64 -2.36 13.25
CA THR A 177 -13.32 -3.07 14.34
C THR A 177 -12.75 -2.68 15.70
N PHE A 178 -13.62 -2.38 16.66
CA PHE A 178 -13.27 -2.24 18.08
C PHE A 178 -14.16 -3.14 18.94
N VAL A 179 -13.75 -3.41 20.18
CA VAL A 179 -14.52 -4.25 21.12
C VAL A 179 -15.09 -3.38 22.23
N SER A 180 -16.39 -3.48 22.49
CA SER A 180 -16.99 -3.00 23.73
C SER A 180 -17.00 -4.15 24.74
N SER A 181 -16.53 -3.91 25.96
CA SER A 181 -16.64 -4.89 27.06
C SER A 181 -17.26 -4.23 28.29
N GLY A 182 -18.35 -4.81 28.79
CA GLY A 182 -18.93 -4.47 30.10
C GLY A 182 -18.58 -5.56 31.11
N ASP A 183 -17.95 -5.17 32.22
CA ASP A 183 -17.69 -6.02 33.38
C ASP A 183 -18.46 -5.47 34.60
N TRP A 184 -18.70 -6.32 35.61
CA TRP A 184 -19.36 -5.97 36.87
C TRP A 184 -18.40 -5.31 37.87
#